data_AF-A0A954AMX5-F1
#
_entry.id   AF-A0A954AMX5-F1
#
_cell.length_a   1.000
_cell.length_b   1.000
_cell.length_c   1.000
_cell.angle_alpha   90.00
_cell.angle_beta   90.00
_cell.angle_gamma   90.00
#
_symmetry.space_group_name_H-M   'P 1'
#
loop_
_entity.id
_entity.type
_entity.pdbx_description
1 polymer ?
#
loop_
_entity_poly.entity_id
_entity_poly.type
_entity_poly.pdbx_seq_one_letter_code
_entity_poly.pdbx_strand_id
1 'polypeptide(L)'
;MNDPCKPLRYSTMDLQQRVATLGHQIRDSIRGVLDSLPEGQQGPQVLARSLTLDKVLLSRVLKTARCKDPIGVAYHVPGKEPMRRFYKAARRRGADGDSVAAGEESITAFDALVREEVGDRSSLDALLSS
;
A
#
# COMPACT_ATOMS: atom_id res chain seq x y z
N MET A 1 12.21 -6.95 37.82
CA MET A 1 12.12 -8.02 36.82
C MET A 1 11.97 -7.30 35.49
N ASN A 2 13.09 -6.83 34.94
CA ASN A 2 13.11 -6.01 33.73
C ASN A 2 13.31 -6.95 32.55
N ASP A 3 12.31 -7.04 31.67
CA ASP A 3 12.43 -7.69 30.37
C ASP A 3 13.55 -7.02 29.57
N PRO A 4 14.49 -7.78 29.00
CA PRO A 4 15.57 -7.22 28.21
C PRO A 4 14.98 -6.68 26.92
N CYS A 5 15.09 -5.36 26.77
CA CYS A 5 14.85 -4.63 25.53
C CYS A 5 15.56 -5.35 24.37
N LYS A 6 14.77 -6.02 23.54
CA LYS A 6 15.23 -6.61 22.27
C LYS A 6 15.86 -5.48 21.45
N PRO A 7 17.12 -5.58 21.00
CA PRO A 7 17.71 -4.52 20.20
C PRO A 7 16.87 -4.35 18.94
N LEU A 8 16.34 -3.14 18.73
CA LEU A 8 15.77 -2.74 17.45
C LEU A 8 16.88 -2.97 16.43
N ARG A 9 16.72 -3.98 15.55
CA ARG A 9 17.78 -4.43 14.64
C ARG A 9 18.12 -3.39 13.56
N TYR A 10 17.43 -2.24 13.55
CA TYR A 10 17.57 -1.15 12.59
C TYR A 10 17.55 0.21 13.28
N SER A 11 18.30 1.16 12.74
CA SER A 11 18.13 2.57 13.09
C SER A 11 16.76 3.05 12.60
N THR A 12 16.09 3.94 13.32
CA THR A 12 14.78 4.51 12.92
C THR A 12 14.82 5.08 11.50
N MET A 13 15.96 5.67 11.11
CA MET A 13 16.19 6.18 9.76
C MET A 13 16.15 5.08 8.68
N ASP A 14 16.70 3.90 8.96
CA ASP A 14 16.70 2.78 8.02
C ASP A 14 15.28 2.25 7.81
N LEU A 15 14.51 2.15 8.90
CA LEU A 15 13.10 1.76 8.83
C LEU A 15 12.28 2.78 8.03
N GLN A 16 12.45 4.08 8.31
CA GLN A 16 11.80 5.15 7.56
C GLN A 16 12.12 5.08 6.06
N GLN A 17 13.38 4.84 5.70
CA GLN A 17 13.80 4.72 4.30
C GLN A 17 13.20 3.48 3.63
N ARG A 18 13.15 2.33 4.31
CA ARG A 18 12.49 1.11 3.81
C ARG A 18 10.99 1.33 3.60
N VAL A 19 10.31 1.96 4.56
CA VAL A 19 8.89 2.31 4.48
C VAL A 19 8.64 3.27 3.31
N ALA A 20 9.46 4.31 3.16
CA ALA A 20 9.34 5.28 2.07
C ALA A 20 9.56 4.62 0.70
N THR A 21 10.51 3.69 0.59
CA THR A 21 10.77 2.93 -0.65
C THR A 21 9.55 2.10 -1.05
N LEU A 22 9.01 1.31 -0.12
CA LEU A 22 7.81 0.51 -0.37
C LEU A 22 6.58 1.38 -0.64
N GLY A 23 6.45 2.51 0.06
CA GLY A 23 5.40 3.49 -0.17
C GLY A 23 5.43 4.07 -1.59
N HIS A 24 6.60 4.40 -2.11
CA HIS A 24 6.76 4.81 -3.50
C HIS A 24 6.34 3.70 -4.47
N GLN A 25 6.85 2.48 -4.29
CA GLN A 25 6.54 1.35 -5.17
C GLN A 25 5.05 1.02 -5.21
N ILE A 26 4.39 1.01 -4.04
CA ILE A 26 2.95 0.82 -3.92
C ILE A 26 2.19 1.92 -4.66
N ARG A 27 2.59 3.19 -4.48
CA ARG A 27 1.90 4.30 -5.14
C ARG A 27 2.03 4.19 -6.65
N ASP A 28 3.23 3.92 -7.14
CA ASP A 28 3.52 3.89 -8.56
C ASP A 28 2.86 2.67 -9.23
N SER A 29 2.80 1.53 -8.55
CA SER A 29 2.05 0.35 -9.05
C SER A 29 0.55 0.62 -9.13
N ILE A 30 -0.04 1.27 -8.12
CA ILE A 30 -1.45 1.65 -8.15
C ILE A 30 -1.70 2.62 -9.32
N ARG A 31 -0.83 3.61 -9.51
CA ARG A 31 -0.95 4.57 -10.61
C ARG A 31 -0.83 3.88 -11.96
N GLY A 32 0.14 3.00 -12.17
CA GLY A 32 0.27 2.23 -13.41
C GLY A 32 -0.98 1.41 -13.72
N VAL A 33 -1.56 0.75 -12.71
CA VAL A 33 -2.83 0.04 -12.85
C VAL A 33 -3.96 0.99 -13.25
N LEU A 34 -4.11 2.13 -12.58
CA LEU A 34 -5.17 3.09 -12.89
C LEU A 34 -5.00 3.72 -14.28
N ASP A 35 -3.77 4.06 -14.67
CA ASP A 35 -3.47 4.67 -15.97
C ASP A 35 -3.73 3.69 -17.13
N SER A 36 -3.65 2.37 -16.87
CA SER A 36 -3.98 1.31 -17.84
C SER A 36 -5.48 1.00 -17.98
N LEU A 37 -6.33 1.53 -17.10
CA LEU A 37 -7.77 1.28 -17.10
C LEU A 37 -8.55 2.50 -17.63
N PRO A 38 -9.55 2.32 -18.52
CA PRO A 38 -10.41 3.41 -18.99
C PRO A 38 -11.09 4.18 -17.84
N GLU A 39 -11.47 3.47 -16.79
CA GLU A 39 -12.15 4.02 -15.62
C GLU A 39 -11.20 4.51 -14.53
N GLY A 40 -9.88 4.35 -14.68
CA GLY A 40 -8.91 4.63 -13.61
C GLY A 40 -8.83 6.10 -13.20
N GLN A 41 -9.20 7.01 -14.09
CA GLN A 41 -9.34 8.44 -13.79
C GLN A 41 -10.77 8.84 -13.40
N GLN A 42 -11.73 7.93 -13.55
CA GLN A 42 -13.12 8.16 -13.21
C GLN A 42 -13.31 7.81 -11.74
N GLY A 43 -13.72 8.80 -10.93
CA GLY A 43 -13.70 8.75 -9.46
C GLY A 43 -14.28 7.48 -8.81
N PRO A 44 -14.17 7.34 -7.47
CA PRO A 44 -14.27 6.05 -6.76
C PRO A 44 -15.53 5.24 -7.05
N GLN A 45 -16.67 5.88 -7.32
CA GLN A 45 -17.93 5.22 -7.61
C GLN A 45 -17.95 4.52 -8.99
N VAL A 46 -17.33 5.13 -10.00
CA VAL A 46 -17.26 4.53 -11.34
C VAL A 46 -16.29 3.36 -11.32
N LEU A 47 -15.12 3.55 -10.72
CA LEU A 47 -14.13 2.50 -10.55
C LEU A 47 -14.68 1.29 -9.75
N ALA A 48 -15.40 1.54 -8.65
CA ALA A 48 -16.05 0.49 -7.86
C ALA A 48 -17.03 -0.36 -8.68
N ARG A 49 -17.86 0.28 -9.51
CA ARG A 49 -18.79 -0.42 -10.41
C ARG A 49 -18.05 -1.25 -11.46
N SER A 50 -17.04 -0.67 -12.11
CA SER A 50 -16.26 -1.35 -13.16
C SER A 50 -15.53 -2.60 -12.65
N LEU A 51 -14.93 -2.50 -11.47
CA LEU A 51 -14.14 -3.57 -10.85
C LEU A 51 -14.98 -4.51 -9.96
N THR A 52 -16.27 -4.21 -9.75
CA THR A 52 -17.16 -4.97 -8.84
C THR A 52 -16.57 -5.11 -7.44
N LEU A 53 -16.12 -3.98 -6.90
CA LEU A 53 -15.48 -3.86 -5.60
C LEU A 53 -16.16 -2.76 -4.78
N ASP A 54 -15.96 -2.77 -3.47
CA ASP A 54 -16.59 -1.78 -2.58
C ASP A 54 -16.02 -0.36 -2.75
N LYS A 55 -16.89 0.65 -2.70
CA LYS A 55 -16.53 2.07 -2.86
C LYS A 55 -15.51 2.54 -1.83
N VAL A 56 -15.58 2.05 -0.58
CA VAL A 56 -14.64 2.45 0.48
C VAL A 56 -13.24 1.98 0.14
N LEU A 57 -13.09 0.75 -0.37
CA LEU A 57 -11.81 0.25 -0.87
C LEU A 57 -11.27 1.17 -1.97
N LEU A 58 -12.07 1.46 -3.01
CA LEU A 58 -11.60 2.26 -4.13
C LEU A 58 -11.31 3.71 -3.74
N SER A 59 -12.06 4.27 -2.80
CA SER A 59 -11.78 5.60 -2.27
C SER A 59 -10.42 5.64 -1.57
N ARG A 60 -10.08 4.58 -0.80
CA ARG A 60 -8.76 4.47 -0.17
C ARG A 60 -7.65 4.25 -1.19
N VAL A 61 -7.83 3.36 -2.17
CA VAL A 61 -6.87 3.16 -3.26
C VAL A 61 -6.57 4.46 -4.01
N LEU A 62 -7.61 5.22 -4.38
CA LEU A 62 -7.42 6.52 -5.04
C LEU A 62 -6.75 7.55 -4.13
N LYS A 63 -7.04 7.53 -2.83
CA LYS A 63 -6.33 8.38 -1.85
C LYS A 63 -4.85 8.01 -1.76
N THR A 64 -4.53 6.72 -1.73
CA THR A 64 -3.14 6.22 -1.77
C THR A 64 -2.43 6.68 -3.04
N ALA A 65 -3.05 6.52 -4.21
CA ALA A 65 -2.47 6.93 -5.49
C ALA A 65 -2.14 8.43 -5.57
N ARG A 66 -2.94 9.27 -4.90
CA ARG A 66 -2.80 10.73 -4.88
C ARG A 66 -1.87 11.24 -3.77
N CYS A 67 -1.45 10.37 -2.85
CA CYS A 67 -0.57 10.76 -1.75
C CYS A 67 0.84 11.03 -2.28
N LYS A 68 1.34 12.25 -2.08
CA LYS A 68 2.69 12.64 -2.53
C LYS A 68 3.78 12.13 -1.59
N ASP A 69 3.46 12.07 -0.30
CA ASP A 69 4.37 11.60 0.73
C ASP A 69 4.41 10.05 0.75
N PRO A 70 5.57 9.42 0.49
CA PRO A 70 5.70 7.96 0.48
C PRO A 70 5.48 7.33 1.86
N ILE A 71 5.80 8.06 2.93
CA ILE A 71 5.50 7.60 4.29
C ILE A 71 3.98 7.72 4.52
N GLY A 72 3.37 8.82 4.09
CA GLY A 72 1.92 9.01 3.95
C GLY A 72 1.18 7.86 3.24
N VAL A 73 1.78 7.32 2.18
CA VAL A 73 1.23 6.15 1.46
C VAL A 73 1.12 4.93 2.36
N ALA A 74 2.13 4.67 3.20
CA ALA A 74 2.13 3.57 4.15
C ALA A 74 1.00 3.67 5.18
N TYR A 75 0.50 4.87 5.47
CA TYR A 75 -0.68 5.05 6.32
C TYR A 75 -2.01 4.81 5.61
N HIS A 76 -2.09 5.21 4.35
CA HIS A 76 -3.33 5.18 3.61
C HIS A 76 -3.59 3.88 2.85
N VAL A 77 -2.52 3.14 2.51
CA VAL A 77 -2.64 1.94 1.70
C VAL A 77 -3.54 0.89 2.40
N PRO A 78 -4.54 0.31 1.73
CA PRO A 78 -5.30 -0.79 2.31
C PRO A 78 -4.41 -1.97 2.73
N GLY A 79 -4.94 -2.86 3.57
CA GLY A 79 -4.22 -4.08 3.93
C GLY A 79 -4.00 -5.03 2.74
N LYS A 80 -3.15 -6.05 2.94
CA LYS A 80 -2.78 -7.03 1.92
C LYS A 80 -3.97 -7.65 1.20
N GLU A 81 -4.96 -8.13 1.96
CA GLU A 81 -6.10 -8.84 1.38
C GLU A 81 -7.03 -7.94 0.51
N PRO A 82 -7.42 -6.73 0.98
CA PRO A 82 -8.09 -5.76 0.11
C PRO A 82 -7.29 -5.40 -1.16
N MET A 83 -5.97 -5.22 -1.06
CA MET A 83 -5.13 -4.89 -2.21
C MET A 83 -5.04 -6.04 -3.22
N ARG A 84 -4.93 -7.29 -2.74
CA ARG A 84 -4.97 -8.49 -3.59
C ARG A 84 -6.28 -8.55 -4.40
N ARG A 85 -7.42 -8.23 -3.77
CA ARG A 85 -8.72 -8.16 -4.47
C ARG A 85 -8.75 -7.07 -5.52
N PHE A 86 -8.18 -5.90 -5.24
CA PHE A 86 -8.03 -4.81 -6.21
C PHE A 86 -7.20 -5.25 -7.43
N TYR A 87 -6.00 -5.75 -7.22
CA TYR A 87 -5.10 -6.20 -8.29
C TYR A 87 -5.71 -7.32 -9.14
N LYS A 88 -6.35 -8.31 -8.50
CA LYS A 88 -7.07 -9.38 -9.20
C LYS A 88 -8.23 -8.85 -10.06
N ALA A 89 -9.01 -7.90 -9.55
CA ALA A 89 -10.12 -7.32 -10.30
C ALA A 89 -9.61 -6.45 -11.46
N ALA A 90 -8.58 -5.64 -11.23
CA ALA A 90 -7.95 -4.81 -12.24
C ALA A 90 -7.35 -5.64 -13.38
N ARG A 91 -6.62 -6.72 -13.05
CA ARG A 91 -6.07 -7.66 -14.05
C ARG A 91 -7.16 -8.28 -14.93
N ARG A 92 -8.30 -8.65 -14.34
CA ARG A 92 -9.47 -9.16 -15.10
C ARG A 92 -10.07 -8.11 -16.05
N ARG A 93 -9.81 -6.83 -15.81
CA ARG A 93 -10.21 -5.72 -16.68
C ARG A 93 -9.13 -5.25 -17.65
N GLY A 94 -8.03 -6.01 -17.75
CA GLY A 94 -6.96 -5.70 -18.69
C GLY A 94 -5.97 -4.67 -18.19
N ALA A 95 -5.90 -4.45 -16.87
CA ALA A 95 -4.82 -3.65 -16.31
C ALA A 95 -3.44 -4.24 -16.63
N ASP A 96 -2.45 -3.37 -16.70
CA ASP A 96 -1.07 -3.71 -16.99
C ASP A 96 -0.52 -4.79 -16.01
N GLY A 97 0.02 -5.87 -16.59
CA GLY A 97 0.46 -7.04 -15.84
C GLY A 97 1.66 -6.75 -14.94
N ASP A 98 2.58 -5.89 -15.40
CA ASP A 98 3.79 -5.55 -14.68
C ASP A 98 3.47 -4.66 -13.47
N SER A 99 2.60 -3.67 -13.66
CA SER A 99 2.09 -2.83 -12.58
C SER A 99 1.33 -3.63 -11.52
N VAL A 100 0.53 -4.63 -11.94
CA VAL A 100 -0.15 -5.55 -11.02
C VAL A 100 0.86 -6.37 -10.23
N ALA A 101 1.84 -6.99 -10.90
CA ALA A 101 2.83 -7.85 -10.24
C ALA A 101 3.70 -7.06 -9.24
N ALA A 102 4.23 -5.90 -9.66
CA ALA A 102 5.00 -5.00 -8.79
C ALA A 102 4.19 -4.57 -7.57
N GLY A 103 2.89 -4.32 -7.75
CA GLY A 103 1.99 -3.96 -6.68
C GLY A 103 1.73 -5.08 -5.68
N GLU A 104 1.53 -6.32 -6.15
CA GLU A 104 1.34 -7.49 -5.27
C GLU A 104 2.61 -7.80 -4.46
N GLU A 105 3.78 -7.66 -5.08
CA GLU A 105 5.08 -7.81 -4.43
C GLU A 105 5.30 -6.74 -3.36
N SER A 106 5.11 -5.46 -3.72
CA SER A 106 5.34 -4.34 -2.79
C SER A 106 4.41 -4.39 -1.58
N ILE A 107 3.15 -4.77 -1.77
CA ILE A 107 2.20 -4.97 -0.67
C ILE A 107 2.60 -6.14 0.22
N THR A 108 3.12 -7.22 -0.36
CA THR A 108 3.59 -8.38 0.41
C THR A 108 4.83 -8.03 1.23
N ALA A 109 5.79 -7.32 0.64
CA ALA A 109 6.98 -6.84 1.32
C ALA A 109 6.63 -5.84 2.43
N PHE A 110 5.66 -4.95 2.20
CA PHE A 110 5.19 -4.01 3.22
C PHE A 110 4.48 -4.70 4.38
N ASP A 111 3.60 -5.66 4.11
CA ASP A 111 2.93 -6.43 5.16
C ASP A 111 3.93 -7.22 6.02
N ALA A 112 4.97 -7.79 5.40
CA ALA A 112 6.07 -8.45 6.11
C ALA A 112 6.89 -7.46 6.96
N LEU A 113 7.28 -6.32 6.39
CA LEU A 113 8.02 -5.26 7.10
C LEU A 113 7.28 -4.82 8.37
N VAL A 114 5.98 -4.53 8.26
CA VAL A 114 5.17 -4.09 9.40
C VAL A 114 5.09 -5.17 10.47
N ARG A 115 4.85 -6.43 10.09
CA ARG A 115 4.75 -7.55 11.05
C ARG A 115 6.08 -7.84 11.75
N GLU A 116 7.19 -7.81 11.04
CA GLU A 116 8.50 -8.25 11.53
C GLU A 116 9.21 -7.18 12.36
N GLU A 117 9.16 -5.93 11.93
CA GLU A 117 9.95 -4.84 12.53
C GLU A 117 9.15 -4.00 13.52
N VAL A 118 7.83 -3.92 13.33
CA VAL A 118 6.98 -2.97 14.04
C VAL A 118 5.87 -3.65 14.84
N GLY A 119 5.53 -4.89 14.49
CA GLY A 119 4.47 -5.69 15.09
C GLY A 119 3.12 -5.40 14.46
N ASP A 120 2.69 -4.14 14.49
CA ASP A 120 1.45 -3.72 13.87
C ASP A 120 1.52 -2.32 13.25
N ARG A 121 0.41 -1.93 12.63
CA ARG A 121 0.30 -0.68 11.88
C ARG A 121 0.13 0.55 12.78
N SER A 122 -0.34 0.37 14.00
CA SER A 122 -0.48 1.42 15.01
C SER A 122 0.89 1.75 15.61
N SER A 123 1.72 0.74 15.84
CA SER A 123 3.12 0.90 16.25
C SER A 123 3.95 1.62 15.19
N LEU A 124 3.63 1.42 13.90
CA LEU A 124 4.28 2.16 12.80
C LEU A 124 3.98 3.65 12.88
N ASP A 125 2.73 4.01 13.19
CA ASP A 125 2.31 5.40 13.36
C ASP A 125 3.03 6.09 14.53
N ALA A 126 3.19 5.37 15.65
CA ALA A 126 3.90 5.88 16.81
C ALA A 126 5.39 6.12 16.53
N LEU A 127 6.06 5.23 15.79
CA LEU A 127 7.50 5.33 15.49
C LEU A 127 7.85 6.42 14.48
N LEU A 128 6.91 6.76 13.61
CA LEU A 128 7.12 7.73 12.52
C LEU A 128 6.65 9.14 12.89
N SER A 129 5.90 9.30 13.98
CA SER A 129 5.42 10.58 14.50
C SER A 129 6.34 11.20 15.57
N SER A 130 7.45 10.52 15.91
CA SER A 130 8.47 10.94 16.88
C SER A 130 9.72 11.47 16.20
#